data_AF-A0A2S2NZD2-F1
#
_entry.id   AF-A0A2S2NZD2-F1
#
_cell.length_a   1.000
_cell.length_b   1.000
_cell.length_c   1.000
_cell.angle_alpha   90.00
_cell.angle_beta   90.00
_cell.angle_gamma   90.00
#
_symmetry.space_group_name_H-M   'P 1'
#
loop_
_entity.id
_entity.type
_entity.pdbx_description
1 polymer ?
#
loop_
_entity_poly.entity_id
_entity_poly.type
_entity_poly.pdbx_seq_one_letter_code
_entity_poly.pdbx_strand_id
1 'polypeptide(L)'
;MYVKSTNLNLLQEKISGICDWHNINYKINIHEISQQHLNATILRLHWCKNETIDKHIEEQILNENKFWRSVLSRIIKIVLFLTAGNTGLGGNEGCKNKNGHITEGNFIRTVKLMADFDPVLNKLLNDETLKIKYLSWKIQNEVIDLLASELRSIGT
;
A
#
# COMPACT_ATOMS: atom_id res chain seq x y z
N MET A 1 -27.72 -1.55 -15.91
CA MET A 1 -27.17 -0.18 -15.90
C MET A 1 -28.34 0.80 -15.82
N TYR A 2 -28.19 1.86 -15.04
CA TYR A 2 -29.11 2.99 -14.80
C TYR A 2 -30.26 2.79 -13.80
N VAL A 3 -30.02 3.28 -12.57
CA VAL A 3 -31.09 3.81 -11.71
C VAL A 3 -30.92 5.32 -11.66
N LYS A 4 -31.78 5.96 -12.46
CA LYS A 4 -32.48 7.24 -12.27
C LYS A 4 -31.75 8.36 -11.52
N SER A 5 -31.33 9.33 -12.34
CA SER A 5 -31.28 10.76 -12.08
C SER A 5 -32.27 11.22 -11.00
N THR A 6 -31.75 11.70 -9.87
CA THR A 6 -32.45 12.62 -8.99
C THR A 6 -31.47 13.67 -8.46
N ASN A 7 -31.85 14.93 -8.70
CA ASN A 7 -31.28 16.18 -8.19
C ASN A 7 -29.94 16.67 -8.75
N LEU A 8 -29.97 16.99 -10.04
CA LEU A 8 -29.10 17.98 -10.69
C LEU A 8 -29.54 19.44 -10.38
N ASN A 9 -30.07 19.71 -9.19
CA ASN A 9 -30.47 21.06 -8.75
C ASN A 9 -29.37 21.80 -7.97
N LEU A 10 -28.15 21.25 -7.91
CA LEU A 10 -27.01 21.89 -7.22
C LEU A 10 -26.03 22.60 -8.16
N LEU A 11 -26.28 22.59 -9.46
CA LEU A 11 -25.43 23.30 -10.41
C LEU A 11 -26.20 24.45 -11.02
N GLN A 12 -25.92 25.63 -10.46
CA GLN A 12 -25.89 26.95 -11.11
C GLN A 12 -26.64 28.03 -10.32
N GLU A 13 -26.19 28.29 -9.08
CA GLU A 13 -26.14 29.69 -8.66
C GLU A 13 -25.11 30.38 -9.55
N LYS A 14 -25.58 30.95 -10.66
CA LYS A 14 -24.82 31.95 -11.41
C LYS A 14 -24.40 33.01 -10.40
N ILE A 15 -23.11 33.08 -10.09
CA ILE A 15 -22.54 34.17 -9.29
C ILE A 15 -22.70 35.43 -10.14
N SER A 16 -23.84 36.10 -9.98
CA SER A 16 -24.05 37.42 -10.55
C SER A 16 -23.07 38.35 -9.83
N GLY A 17 -22.20 39.00 -10.60
CA GLY A 17 -21.30 40.01 -10.07
C GLY A 17 -22.06 41.11 -9.33
N ILE A 18 -21.38 41.79 -8.40
CA ILE A 18 -21.93 42.94 -7.69
C ILE A 18 -21.74 44.19 -8.55
N CYS A 19 -22.85 44.87 -8.88
CA CYS A 19 -22.83 46.15 -9.59
C CYS A 19 -22.99 47.36 -8.63
N ASP A 20 -23.35 47.12 -7.37
CA ASP A 20 -23.63 48.17 -6.36
C ASP A 20 -22.41 48.44 -5.46
N TRP A 21 -21.35 48.99 -6.04
CA TRP A 21 -20.11 49.32 -5.34
C TRP A 21 -20.31 50.29 -4.18
N HIS A 22 -21.32 51.17 -4.25
CA HIS A 22 -21.63 52.13 -3.19
C HIS A 22 -22.08 51.46 -1.88
N ASN A 23 -22.64 50.24 -1.95
CA ASN A 23 -23.11 49.50 -0.79
C ASN A 23 -22.29 48.21 -0.54
N ILE A 24 -21.03 48.21 -0.96
CA ILE A 24 -20.17 47.02 -0.92
C ILE A 24 -19.94 46.52 0.51
N ASN A 25 -19.81 47.42 1.50
CA ASN A 25 -19.62 47.04 2.90
C ASN A 25 -20.79 46.20 3.42
N TYR A 26 -22.02 46.57 3.10
CA TYR A 26 -23.21 45.80 3.48
C TYR A 26 -23.23 44.43 2.80
N LYS A 27 -22.86 44.35 1.52
CA LYS A 27 -22.78 43.10 0.77
C LYS A 27 -21.67 42.17 1.27
N ILE A 28 -20.50 42.71 1.64
CA ILE A 28 -19.41 41.94 2.26
C ILE A 28 -19.89 41.35 3.58
N ASN A 29 -20.55 42.13 4.42
CA ASN A 29 -21.01 41.66 5.72
C ASN A 29 -22.03 40.50 5.57
N ILE A 30 -22.96 40.60 4.62
CA ILE A 30 -23.88 39.49 4.29
C ILE A 30 -23.11 38.27 3.74
N HIS A 31 -22.08 38.47 2.93
CA HIS A 31 -21.26 37.38 2.41
C HIS A 31 -20.48 36.68 3.53
N GLU A 32 -19.83 37.41 4.44
CA GLU A 32 -19.01 36.83 5.51
C GLU A 32 -19.81 35.91 6.44
N ILE A 33 -21.09 36.22 6.67
CA ILE A 33 -22.01 35.38 7.45
C ILE A 33 -22.73 34.30 6.61
N SER A 34 -22.55 34.31 5.28
CA SER A 34 -23.23 33.35 4.41
C SER A 34 -22.68 31.94 4.62
N GLN A 35 -23.55 30.94 4.47
CA GLN A 35 -23.15 29.53 4.62
C GLN A 35 -22.01 29.15 3.65
N GLN A 36 -21.97 29.76 2.48
CA GLN A 36 -20.92 29.54 1.48
C GLN A 36 -19.56 30.00 2.00
N HIS A 37 -19.48 31.22 2.57
CA HIS A 37 -18.24 31.74 3.14
C HIS A 37 -17.78 30.93 4.36
N LEU A 38 -18.71 30.61 5.26
CA LEU A 38 -18.42 29.81 6.45
C LEU A 38 -17.90 28.42 6.06
N ASN A 39 -18.57 27.74 5.13
CA ASN A 39 -18.13 26.43 4.64
C ASN A 39 -16.74 26.49 3.98
N ALA A 40 -16.49 27.50 3.13
CA ALA A 40 -15.19 27.70 2.48
C ALA A 40 -14.08 28.01 3.50
N THR A 41 -14.39 28.78 4.54
CA THR A 41 -13.45 29.13 5.61
C THR A 41 -13.12 27.90 6.46
N ILE A 42 -14.13 27.11 6.85
CA ILE A 42 -13.95 25.83 7.55
C ILE A 42 -13.08 24.89 6.72
N LEU A 43 -13.39 24.72 5.43
CA LEU A 43 -12.59 23.90 4.51
C LEU A 43 -11.14 24.38 4.43
N ARG A 44 -10.92 25.70 4.31
CA ARG A 44 -9.58 26.28 4.28
C ARG A 44 -8.82 26.06 5.58
N LEU A 45 -9.48 26.16 6.74
CA LEU A 45 -8.88 25.87 8.04
C LEU A 45 -8.48 24.39 8.15
N HIS A 46 -9.34 23.46 7.72
CA HIS A 46 -8.99 22.03 7.68
C HIS A 46 -7.82 21.74 6.73
N TRP A 47 -7.79 22.38 5.55
CA TRP A 47 -6.66 22.28 4.63
C TRP A 47 -5.36 22.78 5.26
N CYS A 48 -5.38 23.96 5.89
CA CYS A 48 -4.19 24.54 6.52
C CYS A 48 -3.66 23.67 7.68
N LYS A 49 -4.55 22.98 8.40
CA LYS A 49 -4.18 22.04 9.46
C LYS A 49 -3.80 20.65 8.94
N ASN A 50 -3.91 20.43 7.63
CA ASN A 50 -3.69 19.13 6.98
C ASN A 50 -4.56 18.03 7.63
N GLU A 51 -5.75 18.37 8.14
CA GLU A 51 -6.66 17.50 8.91
C GLU A 51 -7.62 16.69 8.02
N THR A 52 -7.42 16.71 6.70
CA THR A 52 -8.21 15.90 5.77
C THR A 52 -7.93 14.41 5.90
N ILE A 53 -8.88 13.61 5.40
CA ILE A 53 -8.94 12.14 5.36
C ILE A 53 -7.61 11.48 4.91
N ASP A 54 -6.77 12.20 4.16
CA ASP A 54 -5.51 11.71 3.63
C ASP A 54 -4.50 11.27 4.70
N LYS A 55 -4.42 11.89 5.88
CA LYS A 55 -3.39 11.51 6.88
C LYS A 55 -3.50 10.06 7.33
N HIS A 56 -4.72 9.58 7.59
CA HIS A 56 -4.93 8.22 8.07
C HIS A 56 -4.66 7.20 6.96
N ILE A 57 -5.12 7.48 5.74
CA ILE A 57 -4.89 6.63 4.57
C ILE A 57 -3.39 6.59 4.24
N GLU A 58 -2.72 7.74 4.25
CA GLU A 58 -1.28 7.85 4.04
C GLU A 58 -0.51 7.05 5.09
N GLU A 59 -0.88 7.16 6.37
CA GLU A 59 -0.26 6.38 7.45
C GLU A 59 -0.45 4.88 7.25
N GLN A 60 -1.65 4.43 6.83
CA GLN A 60 -1.90 3.03 6.49
C GLN A 60 -1.01 2.55 5.34
N ILE A 61 -0.91 3.33 4.26
CA ILE A 61 -0.04 3.02 3.10
C ILE A 61 1.42 2.95 3.53
N LEU A 62 1.89 3.90 4.35
CA LEU A 62 3.26 3.92 4.84
C LEU A 62 3.56 2.71 5.73
N ASN A 63 2.63 2.30 6.58
CA ASN A 63 2.79 1.14 7.44
C ASN A 63 2.80 -0.17 6.65
N GLU A 64 1.93 -0.29 5.63
CA GLU A 64 1.93 -1.43 4.72
C GLU A 64 3.24 -1.50 3.91
N ASN A 65 3.69 -0.37 3.36
CA ASN A 65 4.96 -0.28 2.65
C ASN A 65 6.14 -0.68 3.53
N LYS A 66 6.18 -0.21 4.78
CA LYS A 66 7.21 -0.60 5.75
C LYS A 66 7.18 -2.10 6.03
N PHE A 67 6.00 -2.68 6.22
CA PHE A 67 5.84 -4.11 6.43
C PHE A 67 6.37 -4.92 5.24
N TRP A 68 5.95 -4.61 4.01
CA TRP A 68 6.38 -5.36 2.84
C TRP A 68 7.87 -5.20 2.52
N ARG A 69 8.45 -4.01 2.70
CA ARG A 69 9.91 -3.81 2.60
C ARG A 69 10.67 -4.67 3.61
N SER A 70 10.13 -4.77 4.82
CA SER A 70 10.70 -5.59 5.91
C SER A 70 10.64 -7.09 5.58
N VAL A 71 9.53 -7.56 4.99
CA VAL A 71 9.36 -8.94 4.48
C VAL A 71 10.34 -9.23 3.35
N LEU A 72 10.37 -8.39 2.30
CA LEU A 72 11.23 -8.59 1.13
C LEU A 72 12.71 -8.63 1.49
N SER A 73 13.16 -7.75 2.40
CA SER A 73 14.54 -7.74 2.88
C SER A 73 14.95 -9.08 3.52
N ARG A 74 14.04 -9.71 4.28
CA ARG A 74 14.29 -11.02 4.90
C ARG A 74 14.31 -12.14 3.86
N ILE A 75 13.37 -12.12 2.91
CA ILE A 75 13.33 -13.10 1.82
C ILE A 75 14.65 -13.08 1.05
N ILE A 76 15.14 -11.89 0.67
CA ILE A 76 16.43 -11.74 -0.03
C ILE A 76 17.58 -12.32 0.80
N LYS A 77 17.64 -12.03 2.10
CA LYS A 77 18.67 -12.58 2.99
C LYS A 77 18.61 -14.11 3.09
N ILE A 78 17.41 -14.68 3.18
CA ILE A 78 17.22 -16.14 3.21
C ILE A 78 17.70 -16.76 1.88
N VAL A 79 17.34 -16.16 0.74
CA VAL A 79 17.80 -16.61 -0.58
C VAL A 79 19.33 -16.56 -0.65
N LEU A 80 19.95 -15.43 -0.28
CA LEU A 80 21.41 -15.28 -0.27
C LEU A 80 22.10 -16.30 0.66
N PHE A 81 21.53 -16.56 1.84
CA PHE A 81 22.07 -17.55 2.78
C PHE A 81 22.05 -18.96 2.18
N LEU A 82 20.94 -19.35 1.56
CA LEU A 82 20.79 -20.67 0.97
C LEU A 82 21.68 -20.85 -0.28
N THR A 83 21.79 -19.82 -1.13
CA THR A 83 22.66 -19.88 -2.31
C THR A 83 24.14 -19.88 -1.93
N ALA A 84 24.55 -19.12 -0.92
CA ALA A 84 25.93 -19.14 -0.40
C ALA A 84 26.31 -20.52 0.18
N GLY A 85 25.36 -21.23 0.80
CA GLY A 85 25.55 -22.60 1.30
C GLY A 85 25.54 -23.68 0.22
N ASN A 86 25.46 -23.33 -1.07
CA ASN A 86 25.24 -24.26 -2.19
C ASN A 86 24.02 -25.19 -1.97
N THR A 87 23.05 -24.73 -1.18
CA THR A 87 21.81 -25.47 -0.90
C THR A 87 20.76 -25.11 -1.93
N GLY A 88 20.09 -26.12 -2.48
CA GLY A 88 18.95 -25.88 -3.38
C GLY A 88 17.85 -25.12 -2.64
N LEU A 89 17.36 -24.03 -3.25
CA LEU A 89 16.26 -23.20 -2.73
C LEU A 89 14.94 -23.99 -2.72
N GLY A 90 14.66 -24.64 -3.85
CA GLY A 90 13.55 -25.56 -3.99
C GLY A 90 13.87 -26.92 -3.36
N GLY A 91 12.87 -27.48 -2.68
CA GLY A 91 12.71 -28.93 -2.61
C GLY A 91 12.08 -29.41 -3.91
N ASN A 92 11.69 -30.67 -3.99
CA ASN A 92 10.98 -31.22 -5.14
C ASN A 92 9.53 -30.68 -5.20
N GLU A 93 9.37 -29.36 -5.31
CA GLU A 93 8.11 -28.63 -5.28
C GLU A 93 7.32 -28.93 -6.56
N GLY A 94 6.55 -30.01 -6.50
CA GLY A 94 5.83 -30.59 -7.64
C GLY A 94 5.85 -32.12 -7.63
N CYS A 95 6.86 -32.72 -6.98
CA CYS A 95 6.88 -34.15 -6.75
C CYS A 95 6.28 -34.45 -5.38
N LYS A 96 5.09 -35.05 -5.39
CA LYS A 96 4.56 -35.73 -4.21
C LYS A 96 5.61 -36.73 -3.73
N ASN A 97 5.93 -36.74 -2.45
CA ASN A 97 6.67 -37.86 -1.89
C ASN A 97 5.86 -39.15 -2.08
N LYS A 98 6.45 -40.32 -1.81
CA LYS A 98 5.78 -41.62 -1.94
C LYS A 98 4.45 -41.72 -1.17
N ASN A 99 4.20 -40.80 -0.25
CA ASN A 99 3.03 -40.72 0.62
C ASN A 99 2.04 -39.62 0.20
N GLY A 100 2.23 -38.99 -0.97
CA GLY A 100 1.33 -37.95 -1.48
C GLY A 100 1.55 -36.53 -0.94
N HIS A 101 2.49 -36.33 0.00
CA HIS A 101 2.76 -35.04 0.62
C HIS A 101 3.74 -34.21 -0.22
N ILE A 102 3.46 -32.92 -0.36
CA ILE A 102 4.37 -31.97 -1.01
C ILE A 102 5.59 -31.83 -0.11
N THR A 103 6.79 -32.13 -0.61
CA THR A 103 8.01 -31.88 0.16
C THR A 103 8.24 -30.38 0.23
N GLU A 104 8.24 -29.82 1.44
CA GLU A 104 8.55 -28.41 1.66
C GLU A 104 10.01 -28.14 1.28
N GLY A 105 10.24 -27.16 0.40
CA GLY A 105 11.58 -26.77 0.01
C GLY A 105 12.40 -26.20 1.15
N ASN A 106 13.72 -26.23 1.00
CA ASN A 106 14.64 -25.70 2.02
C ASN A 106 14.37 -24.21 2.29
N PHE A 107 13.94 -23.45 1.28
CA PHE A 107 13.48 -22.08 1.46
C PHE A 107 12.30 -21.99 2.44
N ILE A 108 11.19 -22.70 2.19
CA ILE A 108 10.02 -22.66 3.07
C ILE A 108 10.33 -23.14 4.48
N ARG A 109 11.13 -24.21 4.62
CA ARG A 109 11.56 -24.69 5.94
C ARG A 109 12.37 -23.63 6.70
N THR A 110 13.25 -22.91 6.01
CA THR A 110 14.05 -21.83 6.60
C THR A 110 13.16 -20.65 7.00
N VAL A 111 12.20 -20.26 6.15
CA VAL A 111 11.25 -19.19 6.47
C VAL A 111 10.42 -19.54 7.70
N LYS A 112 9.92 -20.77 7.82
CA LYS A 112 9.19 -21.25 9.00
C LYS A 112 10.05 -21.20 10.27
N LEU A 113 11.28 -21.71 10.20
CA LEU A 113 12.21 -21.65 11.34
C LEU A 113 12.48 -20.20 11.77
N MET A 114 12.68 -19.29 10.82
CA MET A 114 12.90 -17.87 11.13
C MET A 114 11.64 -17.22 11.71
N ALA A 115 10.44 -17.66 11.32
CA ALA A 115 9.19 -17.14 11.85
C ALA A 115 9.01 -17.41 13.36
N ASP A 116 9.64 -18.45 13.91
CA ASP A 116 9.61 -18.70 15.36
C ASP A 116 10.31 -17.59 16.16
N PHE A 117 11.26 -16.88 15.53
CA PHE A 117 12.06 -15.83 16.18
C PHE A 117 11.79 -14.43 15.61
N ASP A 118 11.15 -14.33 14.45
CA ASP A 118 10.91 -13.06 13.75
C ASP A 118 9.41 -12.74 13.70
N PRO A 119 8.94 -11.69 14.39
CA PRO A 119 7.52 -11.35 14.46
C PRO A 119 6.94 -10.94 13.09
N VAL A 120 7.76 -10.43 12.16
CA VAL A 120 7.31 -10.03 10.82
C VAL A 120 6.99 -11.28 9.98
N LEU A 121 7.85 -12.29 10.03
CA LEU A 121 7.62 -13.56 9.33
C LEU A 121 6.52 -14.38 10.02
N ASN A 122 6.45 -14.35 11.35
CA ASN A 122 5.37 -14.97 12.10
C ASN A 122 4.00 -14.42 11.68
N LYS A 123 3.90 -13.09 11.59
CA LYS A 123 2.70 -12.41 11.10
C LYS A 123 2.41 -12.80 9.66
N LEU A 124 3.40 -12.78 8.77
CA LEU A 124 3.23 -13.16 7.37
C LEU A 124 2.66 -14.58 7.17
N LEU A 125 3.10 -15.54 7.98
CA LEU A 125 2.67 -16.93 7.87
C LEU A 125 1.28 -17.16 8.45
N ASN A 126 1.01 -16.60 9.63
CA ASN A 126 -0.19 -16.90 10.43
C ASN A 126 -1.37 -15.96 10.19
N ASP A 127 -1.15 -14.81 9.55
CA ASP A 127 -2.23 -13.88 9.23
C ASP A 127 -3.00 -14.36 7.99
N GLU A 128 -4.24 -14.82 8.19
CA GLU A 128 -5.13 -15.29 7.13
C GLU A 128 -5.63 -14.16 6.22
N THR A 129 -5.55 -12.90 6.67
CA THR A 129 -5.95 -11.75 5.86
C THR A 129 -4.93 -11.45 4.75
N LEU A 130 -3.67 -11.85 4.94
CA LEU A 130 -2.59 -11.72 3.97
C LEU A 130 -2.65 -12.85 2.93
N LYS A 131 -3.47 -12.63 1.90
CA LYS A 131 -3.62 -13.58 0.77
C LYS A 131 -2.33 -13.72 -0.04
N ILE A 132 -1.53 -12.66 -0.12
CA ILE A 132 -0.26 -12.64 -0.85
C ILE A 132 0.86 -12.87 0.16
N LYS A 133 1.64 -13.94 0.00
CA LYS A 133 2.72 -14.28 0.97
C LYS A 133 4.13 -14.07 0.42
N TYR A 134 4.31 -13.77 -0.86
CA TYR A 134 5.62 -13.63 -1.52
C TYR A 134 6.60 -14.81 -1.33
N LEU A 135 6.13 -15.98 -0.89
CA LEU A 135 6.96 -17.16 -0.61
C LEU A 135 7.00 -18.18 -1.76
N SER A 136 6.29 -17.93 -2.86
CA SER A 136 6.22 -18.89 -3.97
C SER A 136 7.55 -19.03 -4.70
N TRP A 137 7.79 -20.19 -5.30
CA TRP A 137 8.95 -20.45 -6.16
C TRP A 137 9.08 -19.42 -7.30
N LYS A 138 7.95 -18.92 -7.82
CA LYS A 138 7.94 -17.90 -8.87
C LYS A 138 8.59 -16.60 -8.40
N ILE A 139 8.26 -16.17 -7.19
CA ILE A 139 8.78 -14.92 -6.61
C ILE A 139 10.24 -15.10 -6.22
N GLN A 140 10.64 -16.30 -5.77
CA GLN A 140 12.05 -16.62 -5.55
C GLN A 140 12.86 -16.47 -6.86
N ASN A 141 12.37 -17.03 -7.98
CA ASN A 141 13.03 -16.91 -9.28
C ASN A 141 13.13 -15.45 -9.73
N GLU A 142 12.05 -14.67 -9.60
CA GLU A 142 12.07 -13.24 -9.93
C GLU A 142 13.13 -12.48 -9.11
N VAL A 143 13.26 -12.76 -7.81
CA VAL A 143 14.29 -12.15 -6.96
C VAL A 143 15.70 -12.55 -7.41
N ILE A 144 15.92 -13.83 -7.76
CA ILE A 144 17.22 -14.30 -8.26
C ILE A 144 17.57 -13.61 -9.58
N ASP A 145 16.62 -13.52 -10.50
CA ASP A 145 16.81 -12.89 -11.81
C ASP A 145 17.14 -11.40 -11.65
N LEU A 146 16.44 -10.69 -10.77
CA LEU A 146 16.71 -9.28 -10.46
C LEU A 146 18.12 -9.09 -9.87
N LEU A 147 18.52 -9.92 -8.91
CA LEU A 147 19.87 -9.86 -8.35
C LEU A 147 20.94 -10.15 -9.40
N ALA A 148 20.68 -11.12 -10.29
CA ALA A 148 21.60 -11.46 -11.39
C ALA A 148 21.71 -10.33 -12.42
N SER A 149 20.61 -9.64 -12.76
CA SER A 149 20.65 -8.50 -13.69
C SER A 149 21.43 -7.32 -13.12
N GLU A 150 21.24 -7.00 -11.84
CA GLU A 150 21.97 -5.93 -11.16
C GLU A 150 23.48 -6.21 -11.14
N LEU A 151 23.88 -7.44 -10.76
CA LEU A 151 25.30 -7.84 -10.76
C LEU A 151 25.94 -7.74 -12.16
N ARG A 152 25.21 -8.14 -13.20
CA ARG A 152 25.70 -8.03 -14.59
C ARG A 152 25.87 -6.57 -15.02
N SER A 153 25.01 -5.67 -14.57
CA SER A 153 25.12 -4.24 -14.86
C SER A 153 26.28 -3.54 -14.15
N ILE A 154 26.68 -4.04 -12.98
CA ILE A 154 27.82 -3.53 -12.21
C ILE A 154 29.16 -4.00 -12.79
N GLY A 155 29.16 -5.18 -13.43
CA GLY A 155 30.35 -5.77 -14.06
C GLY A 155 30.70 -5.24 -15.45
N THR A 156 29.93 -4.29 -15.98
CA THR A 156 30.18 -3.56 -17.24
C THR A 156 30.54 -2.12 -16.97
#